data_AF-A0A967SY03-F1
#
_entry.id   AF-A0A967SY03-F1
#
_cell.length_a   1.000
_cell.length_b   1.000
_cell.length_c   1.000
_cell.angle_alpha   90.00
_cell.angle_beta   90.00
_cell.angle_gamma   90.00
#
_symmetry.space_group_name_H-M   'P 1'
#
loop_
_entity.id
_entity.type
_entity.pdbx_description
1 polymer ?
#
loop_
_entity_poly.entity_id
_entity_poly.type
_entity_poly.pdbx_seq_one_letter_code
_entity_poly.pdbx_strand_id
1 'polypeptide(L)'
;MKRFTGEDGREWVATAREEETPRHHGRWYMVLHPAAGDGPELMLPEIRWKSAHTAERTLRTMSDFELRRRLRIASRRHDPPGADRNPFGGWKGGGPGTKGGTGAG
;
A
#
# COMPACT_ATOMS: atom_id res chain seq x y z
N MET A 1 2.02 -9.93 13.64
CA MET A 1 3.26 -9.35 13.06
C MET A 1 4.09 -10.47 12.45
N LYS A 2 4.79 -10.21 11.34
CA LYS A 2 5.77 -11.12 10.74
C LYS A 2 6.95 -10.34 10.14
N ARG A 3 8.18 -10.80 10.36
CA ARG A 3 9.40 -10.28 9.72
C ARG A 3 9.74 -11.08 8.47
N PHE A 4 10.32 -10.44 7.46
CA PHE A 4 10.77 -11.09 6.23
C PHE A 4 11.84 -10.24 5.53
N THR A 5 12.68 -10.87 4.71
CA THR A 5 13.67 -10.18 3.88
C THR A 5 13.06 -9.80 2.53
N GLY A 6 13.16 -8.53 2.15
CA GLY A 6 12.76 -7.99 0.86
C GLY A 6 13.67 -8.47 -0.29
N GLU A 7 13.33 -8.09 -1.52
CA GLU A 7 14.14 -8.43 -2.71
C GLU A 7 15.41 -7.60 -2.81
N ASP A 8 15.42 -6.43 -2.17
CA ASP A 8 16.56 -5.53 -1.97
C ASP A 8 17.51 -5.99 -0.86
N GLY A 9 17.23 -7.13 -0.21
CA GLY A 9 17.96 -7.63 0.95
C GLY A 9 17.63 -6.91 2.26
N ARG A 10 16.77 -5.89 2.25
CA ARG A 10 16.35 -5.16 3.45
C ARG A 10 15.40 -6.00 4.29
N GLU A 11 15.47 -5.86 5.61
CA GLU A 11 14.46 -6.46 6.49
C GLU A 11 13.20 -5.59 6.57
N TRP A 12 12.05 -6.25 6.43
CA TRP A 12 10.73 -5.65 6.50
C TRP A 12 9.88 -6.32 7.56
N VAL A 13 8.93 -5.56 8.09
CA VAL A 13 7.94 -6.01 9.07
C VAL A 13 6.56 -5.83 8.48
N ALA A 14 5.79 -6.91 8.49
CA ALA A 14 4.38 -6.94 8.16
C ALA A 14 3.53 -6.88 9.44
N THR A 15 2.70 -5.86 9.55
CA THR A 15 1.80 -5.61 10.68
C THR A 15 0.36 -5.41 10.22
N ALA A 16 -0.56 -5.52 11.17
CA ALA A 16 -1.95 -5.13 10.97
C ALA A 16 -2.19 -3.86 11.79
N ARG A 17 -2.86 -2.88 11.20
CA ARG A 17 -3.30 -1.66 11.87
C ARG A 17 -4.80 -1.58 11.89
N GLU A 18 -5.31 -0.94 12.94
CA GLU A 18 -6.72 -0.65 13.09
C GLU A 18 -7.01 0.71 12.45
N GLU A 19 -8.05 0.78 11.63
CA GLU A 19 -8.62 2.00 11.08
C GLU A 19 -10.03 2.18 11.64
N GLU A 20 -10.37 3.39 12.04
CA GLU A 20 -11.72 3.71 12.49
C GLU A 20 -12.65 3.83 11.27
N THR A 21 -13.17 2.70 10.80
CA THR A 21 -14.14 2.62 9.70
C THR A 21 -15.54 2.26 10.18
N PRO A 22 -16.61 2.61 9.43
CA PRO A 22 -17.96 2.13 9.73
C PRO A 22 -17.98 0.60 9.86
N ARG A 23 -18.76 0.06 10.81
CA ARG A 23 -18.76 -1.35 11.27
C ARG A 23 -18.77 -2.44 10.17
N HIS A 24 -19.25 -2.11 8.98
CA HIS A 24 -19.40 -3.03 7.85
C HIS A 24 -18.13 -3.17 7.01
N HIS A 25 -17.20 -2.23 7.12
CA HIS A 25 -15.90 -2.27 6.45
C HIS A 25 -14.88 -2.92 7.40
N GLY A 26 -13.99 -3.75 6.86
CA GLY A 26 -12.97 -4.40 7.68
C GLY A 26 -12.13 -3.37 8.43
N ARG A 27 -12.14 -3.43 9.77
CA ARG A 27 -11.48 -2.45 10.65
C ARG A 27 -9.96 -2.57 10.65
N TRP A 28 -9.43 -3.72 10.25
CA TRP A 28 -8.00 -4.00 10.28
C TRP A 28 -7.45 -4.06 8.86
N TYR A 29 -6.29 -3.48 8.61
CA TYR A 29 -5.63 -3.52 7.31
C TYR A 29 -4.13 -3.78 7.45
N MET A 30 -3.51 -4.18 6.35
CA MET A 30 -2.09 -4.56 6.34
C MET A 30 -1.19 -3.34 6.13
N VAL A 31 -0.07 -3.31 6.87
CA VAL A 31 1.00 -2.32 6.70
C VAL A 31 2.34 -3.05 6.61
N LEU A 32 3.19 -2.57 5.70
CA LEU A 32 4.59 -2.99 5.58
C LEU A 32 5.49 -1.82 5.93
N HIS A 33 6.49 -2.03 6.77
CA HIS A 33 7.47 -1.00 7.08
C HIS A 33 8.87 -1.60 7.22
N PRO A 34 9.94 -0.82 6.96
CA PRO A 34 11.30 -1.26 7.22
C PRO A 34 11.47 -1.65 8.69
N ALA A 35 12.20 -2.73 8.94
CA ALA A 35 12.50 -3.19 10.29
C ALA A 35 13.37 -2.19 11.07
N ALA A 36 14.25 -1.48 10.36
CA ALA A 36 15.14 -0.47 10.94
C ALA A 36 14.48 0.92 11.09
N GLY A 37 13.23 1.10 10.62
CA GLY A 37 12.50 2.38 10.75
C GLY A 37 13.00 3.51 9.84
N ASP A 38 13.90 3.21 8.90
CA ASP A 38 14.59 4.12 8.01
C ASP A 38 13.86 4.35 6.67
N GLY A 39 12.52 4.28 6.66
CA GLY A 39 11.74 4.45 5.44
C GLY A 39 10.24 4.49 5.65
N PRO A 40 9.48 4.75 4.57
CA PRO A 40 8.04 4.97 4.65
C PRO A 40 7.30 3.68 5.02
N GLU A 41 6.19 3.87 5.71
CA GLU A 41 5.21 2.82 5.88
C GLU A 41 4.36 2.70 4.62
N LEU A 42 4.21 1.47 4.15
CA LEU A 42 3.44 1.14 2.97
C LEU A 42 2.13 0.52 3.42
N MET A 43 1.05 1.27 3.27
CA MET A 43 -0.30 0.82 3.62
C MET A 43 -0.90 0.00 2.48
N LEU A 44 -1.56 -1.11 2.81
CA LEU A 44 -2.28 -1.97 1.86
C LEU A 44 -3.76 -2.05 2.27
N PRO A 45 -4.55 -0.98 2.04
CA PRO A 45 -5.95 -0.89 2.45
C PRO A 45 -6.87 -1.86 1.70
N GLU A 46 -6.41 -2.49 0.61
CA GLU A 46 -7.15 -3.54 -0.08
C GLU A 46 -7.14 -4.89 0.67
N ILE A 47 -6.20 -5.08 1.61
CA ILE A 47 -6.13 -6.27 2.44
C ILE A 47 -6.76 -5.92 3.78
N ARG A 48 -8.03 -6.27 3.94
CA ARG A 48 -8.80 -5.95 5.15
C ARG A 48 -9.28 -7.17 5.90
N TRP A 49 -9.35 -7.03 7.22
CA TRP A 49 -9.89 -8.02 8.14
C TRP A 49 -10.91 -7.40 9.08
N LYS A 50 -11.87 -8.21 9.51
CA LYS A 50 -12.89 -7.79 10.49
C LYS A 50 -12.33 -7.70 11.91
N SER A 51 -11.33 -8.50 12.25
CA SER A 51 -10.76 -8.59 13.60
C SER A 51 -9.24 -8.64 13.60
N ALA A 52 -8.65 -8.17 14.71
CA ALA A 52 -7.22 -8.25 14.98
C ALA A 52 -6.71 -9.69 14.92
N HIS A 53 -7.46 -10.61 15.53
CA HIS A 53 -7.09 -12.02 15.63
C HIS A 53 -6.91 -12.66 14.24
N THR A 54 -7.85 -12.44 13.33
CA THR A 54 -7.74 -12.95 11.96
C THR A 54 -6.55 -12.32 11.24
N ALA A 55 -6.37 -11.00 11.35
CA ALA A 55 -5.25 -10.30 10.75
C ALA A 55 -3.91 -10.87 11.22
N GLU A 56 -3.73 -11.04 12.53
CA GLU A 56 -2.50 -11.59 13.09
C GLU A 56 -2.25 -13.03 12.70
N ARG A 57 -3.29 -13.88 12.69
CA ARG A 57 -3.17 -15.28 12.28
C ARG A 57 -2.77 -15.37 10.82
N THR A 58 -3.43 -14.62 9.94
CA THR A 58 -3.11 -14.57 8.52
C THR A 58 -1.69 -14.08 8.28
N LEU A 59 -1.25 -13.01 8.96
CA LEU A 59 0.11 -12.49 8.84
C LEU A 59 1.17 -13.52 9.27
N ARG A 60 0.92 -14.26 10.35
CA ARG A 60 1.86 -15.30 10.84
C ARG A 60 2.04 -16.43 9.82
N THR A 61 0.99 -16.81 9.11
CA THR A 61 1.02 -17.92 8.14
C THR A 61 1.36 -17.49 6.72
N MET A 62 1.38 -16.18 6.43
CA MET A 62 1.65 -15.67 5.09
C MET A 62 3.09 -15.99 4.68
N SER A 63 3.31 -16.51 3.48
CA SER A 63 4.66 -16.87 3.02
C SER A 63 5.50 -15.64 2.69
N ASP A 64 6.82 -15.78 2.76
CA ASP A 64 7.76 -14.71 2.41
C ASP A 64 7.63 -14.30 0.94
N PHE A 65 7.30 -15.26 0.06
CA PHE A 65 6.98 -14.99 -1.34
C PHE A 65 5.79 -14.02 -1.48
N GLU A 66 4.69 -14.28 -0.78
CA GLU A 66 3.52 -13.41 -0.80
C GLU A 66 3.78 -12.03 -0.18
N LEU A 67 4.64 -11.98 0.84
CA LEU A 67 5.05 -10.72 1.48
C LEU A 67 5.91 -9.88 0.54
N ARG A 68 6.89 -10.48 -0.15
CA ARG A 68 7.70 -9.81 -1.19
C ARG A 68 6.85 -9.31 -2.35
N ARG A 69 5.88 -10.12 -2.81
CA ARG A 69 4.94 -9.72 -3.87
C ARG A 69 4.14 -8.48 -3.45
N ARG A 70 3.59 -8.47 -2.24
CA ARG A 70 2.84 -7.31 -1.70
C ARG A 70 3.73 -6.09 -1.55
N LEU A 71 4.94 -6.26 -1.03
CA LEU A 71 5.93 -5.19 -0.91
C LEU A 71 6.18 -4.55 -2.27
N ARG A 72 6.45 -5.34 -3.31
CA ARG A 72 6.67 -4.84 -4.67
C ARG A 72 5.49 -4.01 -5.20
N ILE A 73 4.27 -4.47 -4.98
CA ILE A 73 3.06 -3.75 -5.40
C ILE A 73 2.91 -2.43 -4.64
N ALA A 74 3.09 -2.46 -3.31
CA ALA A 74 2.93 -1.29 -2.46
C ALA A 74 4.02 -0.24 -2.73
N SER A 75 5.27 -0.66 -2.88
CA SER A 75 6.39 0.22 -3.22
C SER A 75 6.17 0.93 -4.55
N ARG A 76 5.62 0.25 -5.58
CA ARG A 76 5.30 0.89 -6.87
C ARG A 76 4.21 1.97 -6.81
N ARG A 77 3.33 1.92 -5.79
CA ARG A 77 2.31 2.96 -5.57
C ARG A 77 2.89 4.15 -4.79
N HIS A 78 3.85 3.87 -3.90
CA HIS A 78 4.50 4.89 -3.07
C HIS A 78 5.68 5.55 -3.78
N ASP A 79 6.27 4.89 -4.77
CA ASP A 79 7.18 5.52 -5.72
C ASP A 79 6.32 6.45 -6.59
N PRO A 80 6.41 7.78 -6.41
CA PRO A 80 5.59 8.69 -7.18
C PRO A 80 5.88 8.48 -8.66
N PRO A 81 4.87 8.24 -9.52
CA PRO A 81 5.08 8.38 -10.95
C PRO A 81 5.58 9.81 -11.17
N GLY A 82 6.67 9.99 -11.91
CA GLY A 82 7.38 11.25 -12.02
C GLY A 82 6.43 12.45 -12.16
N ALA A 83 6.33 13.27 -11.10
CA ALA A 83 5.64 14.56 -10.99
C ALA A 83 4.16 14.68 -11.44
N ASP A 84 3.55 13.73 -12.14
CA ASP A 84 2.31 13.93 -12.90
C ASP A 84 1.08 13.14 -12.41
N ARG A 85 1.24 12.26 -11.39
CA ARG A 85 0.14 11.41 -10.89
C ARG A 85 -0.12 11.55 -9.38
N ASN A 86 -1.41 11.57 -9.03
CA ASN A 86 -1.91 11.52 -7.65
C ASN A 86 -1.66 10.11 -7.04
N PRO A 87 -1.36 9.98 -5.74
CA PRO A 87 -1.24 8.70 -5.00
C PRO A 87 -2.42 7.72 -5.14
N PHE A 88 -3.58 8.16 -5.62
CA PHE A 88 -4.75 7.31 -5.89
C PHE A 88 -4.94 6.98 -7.38
N GLY A 89 -3.98 7.30 -8.25
CA GLY A 89 -4.01 7.00 -9.69
C GLY A 89 -4.71 8.04 -10.58
N GLY A 90 -5.20 9.14 -10.01
CA GLY A 90 -5.78 10.26 -10.78
C GLY A 90 -4.73 11.24 -11.34
N TRP A 91 -4.92 11.77 -12.54
CA TRP A 91 -4.08 12.85 -13.08
C TRP A 91 -4.43 14.18 -12.41
N LYS A 92 -3.46 14.92 -11.88
CA LYS A 92 -3.73 16.22 -11.22
C LYS A 92 -4.05 17.36 -12.20
N GLY A 93 -3.75 17.21 -13.49
CA GLY A 93 -3.84 18.28 -14.49
C GLY A 93 -4.50 17.90 -15.83
N GLY A 94 -5.25 16.79 -15.87
CA GLY A 94 -5.73 16.21 -17.12
C GLY A 94 -4.66 15.34 -17.77
N GLY A 95 -5.00 14.08 -18.05
CA GLY A 95 -4.06 13.11 -18.60
C GLY A 95 -3.57 13.46 -20.01
N PRO A 96 -2.56 12.74 -20.51
CA PRO A 96 -2.04 12.91 -21.86
C PRO A 96 -3.16 12.64 -22.86
N GLY A 97 -3.68 13.71 -23.46
CA GLY A 97 -4.87 13.65 -24.32
C GLY A 97 -5.76 14.89 -24.27
N THR A 98 -5.56 15.84 -23.34
CA THR A 98 -6.20 17.15 -23.38
C THR A 98 -5.61 18.00 -24.51
N LYS A 99 -5.94 17.63 -25.76
CA LYS A 99 -5.78 18.55 -26.89
C LYS A 99 -6.63 19.78 -26.58
N GLY A 100 -5.93 20.90 -26.33
CA GLY A 100 -6.52 22.23 -26.38
C GLY A 100 -7.25 22.38 -27.72
N GLY A 101 -8.57 22.31 -27.63
CA GLY A 101 -9.49 22.50 -28.75
C GLY A 101 -10.30 23.76 -28.50
N THR A 102 -9.92 24.82 -29.21
CA THR A 102 -10.80 25.82 -29.83
C THR A 102 -11.75 26.63 -28.93
N GLY A 103 -11.36 27.88 -28.66
CA GLY A 103 -11.91 29.04 -29.37
C GLY A 103 -13.23 29.67 -28.90
N ALA A 104 -13.22 31.00 -28.97
CA ALA A 104 -14.31 31.96 -29.16
C ALA A 104 -15.13 32.40 -27.93
N GLY A 105 -15.18 33.74 -27.76
CA GLY A 105 -16.09 34.47 -26.87
C GLY A 105 -15.48 35.74 -26.33
#